data_AF-A0A3N2KM11-F1
#
_entry.id   AF-A0A3N2KM11-F1
#
_cell.length_a   1.000
_cell.length_b   1.000
_cell.length_c   1.000
_cell.angle_alpha   90.00
_cell.angle_beta   90.00
_cell.angle_gamma   90.00
#
_symmetry.space_group_name_H-M   'P 1'
#
loop_
_entity.id
_entity.type
_entity.pdbx_description
1 polymer ?
#
loop_
_entity_poly.entity_id
_entity_poly.type
_entity_poly.pdbx_seq_one_letter_code
_entity_poly.pdbx_strand_id
1 'polypeptide(L)'
;MKINKFLLGAFALSVGFASCSNEEPIKGDNGGATDGEKYVTVRINSVGDIGSRAATDNDDFEGPAEGSSEGNVTKENIRFYFFTADGMPFVMSQTGVNGTVNTNMVKPDALNVSNTNGDEKTSLEAVLVLGAPEKYVGNRPAIMFCVANATDEAAFEQFAKKRLDAIPDIEVNTPGEWSKFRMTSSTYKEGEGEGAKVIYYTDISDNVKDTKDAAMANPANIYLERLAAKMRVKGLGEYTVMEKNEDGTLATAQYKIRDENGTTITALKVNLLGWEPYMTANSCYAVKNIDKTWTNTSLFNGWNNADLHRCYWALAPGIVSPNNNTIPLYDNNKFKYGNYDGNKPTENIVYTYENTSYQPASVTDRSTKATAILVKAVVKLEGSDEGIDMVEWGSDYFTLEYFKAIVVEAYNADKDVTNQATAKDVVLKKNTGADARSNTWYATVKGDDFKRFSNISWWQNGITSYFVNVEHLGSKYGVVRNHIYDYTFNNVVGLGVPGDDPVNPQDPKPSYLAARVHVLNWHVVSNSTILQ
;
A
#
# COMPACT_ATOMS: atom_id res chain seq x y z
N MET A 1 4.64 71.97 -22.54
CA MET A 1 3.68 71.79 -23.66
C MET A 1 4.10 70.53 -24.43
N LYS A 2 3.19 69.65 -24.86
CA LYS A 2 3.52 68.47 -25.72
C LYS A 2 3.70 68.91 -27.19
N ILE A 3 3.96 67.94 -28.10
CA ILE A 3 4.07 68.05 -29.59
C ILE A 3 5.52 68.41 -30.05
N ASN A 4 6.19 67.76 -31.03
CA ASN A 4 5.77 66.72 -32.01
C ASN A 4 6.90 65.75 -32.48
N LYS A 5 6.47 64.61 -33.05
CA LYS A 5 7.02 63.79 -34.16
C LYS A 5 8.50 63.94 -34.66
N PHE A 6 9.29 62.88 -34.46
CA PHE A 6 9.79 61.93 -35.49
C PHE A 6 10.06 62.43 -36.93
N LEU A 7 11.31 62.30 -37.43
CA LEU A 7 11.65 61.96 -38.84
C LEU A 7 13.14 61.54 -39.02
N LEU A 8 13.46 61.00 -40.20
CA LEU A 8 14.66 60.20 -40.56
C LEU A 8 16.05 60.90 -40.46
N GLY A 9 17.08 60.08 -40.25
CA GLY A 9 18.49 60.33 -40.63
C GLY A 9 19.35 59.07 -40.40
N ALA A 10 20.01 58.53 -41.43
CA ALA A 10 20.70 57.24 -41.36
C ALA A 10 22.05 57.22 -42.10
N PHE A 11 22.95 56.31 -41.68
CA PHE A 11 24.35 56.11 -42.10
C PHE A 11 25.31 57.25 -41.69
N ALA A 12 26.56 56.99 -41.28
CA ALA A 12 27.40 55.82 -41.57
C ALA A 12 28.43 55.42 -40.48
N LEU A 13 28.78 54.12 -40.48
CA LEU A 13 30.11 53.53 -40.20
C LEU A 13 30.88 53.88 -38.89
N SER A 14 30.73 53.03 -37.88
CA SER A 14 31.85 52.24 -37.32
C SER A 14 31.31 50.96 -36.65
N VAL A 15 32.17 49.97 -36.37
CA VAL A 15 31.77 48.59 -36.02
C VAL A 15 32.18 48.21 -34.60
N GLY A 16 31.25 47.59 -33.85
CA GLY A 16 31.59 46.55 -32.87
C GLY A 16 31.58 46.94 -31.39
N PHE A 17 30.64 46.33 -30.65
CA PHE A 17 30.71 46.00 -29.21
C PHE A 17 31.02 47.12 -28.20
N ALA A 18 29.96 47.79 -27.73
CA ALA A 18 29.95 48.41 -26.40
C ALA A 18 28.57 48.31 -25.72
N SER A 19 28.55 47.70 -24.53
CA SER A 19 27.62 47.86 -23.39
C SER A 19 26.20 48.43 -23.60
N CYS A 20 25.19 47.58 -23.33
CA CYS A 20 24.24 47.80 -22.22
C CYS A 20 24.16 46.45 -21.47
N SER A 21 24.59 46.34 -20.21
CA SER A 21 23.97 46.89 -18.99
C SER A 21 22.77 46.06 -18.50
N ASN A 22 23.10 45.03 -17.72
CA ASN A 22 22.29 44.32 -16.72
C ASN A 22 20.85 43.90 -17.06
N GLU A 23 20.65 42.59 -17.17
CA GLU A 23 20.12 41.86 -16.00
C GLU A 23 21.14 40.78 -15.62
N GLU A 24 21.43 40.64 -14.32
CA GLU A 24 22.28 39.56 -13.82
C GLU A 24 21.43 38.29 -13.66
N PRO A 25 21.91 37.09 -14.03
CA PRO A 25 21.29 35.86 -13.57
C PRO A 25 21.43 35.81 -12.05
N ILE A 26 20.30 35.84 -11.34
CA ILE A 26 20.26 35.81 -9.87
C ILE A 26 21.06 34.58 -9.40
N LYS A 27 22.20 34.83 -8.77
CA LYS A 27 22.93 33.78 -8.05
C LYS A 27 22.03 33.33 -6.90
N GLY A 28 21.45 32.14 -7.05
CA GLY A 28 20.80 31.45 -5.94
C GLY A 28 21.81 31.33 -4.79
N ASP A 29 21.43 31.83 -3.61
CA ASP A 29 22.30 31.88 -2.44
C ASP A 29 22.56 30.47 -1.89
N ASN A 30 23.55 29.82 -2.48
CA ASN A 30 24.13 28.57 -1.97
C ASN A 30 24.83 28.88 -0.66
N GLY A 31 24.06 28.83 0.44
CA GLY A 31 24.50 29.16 1.79
C GLY A 31 25.87 28.58 2.14
N GLY A 32 26.67 29.39 2.83
CA GLY A 32 28.13 29.29 2.93
C GLY A 32 28.68 27.87 3.00
N ALA A 33 29.20 27.38 1.87
CA ALA A 33 29.84 26.08 1.79
C ALA A 33 31.10 26.03 2.66
N THR A 34 31.32 24.89 3.32
CA THR A 34 32.62 24.60 3.93
C THR A 34 33.60 24.18 2.84
N ASP A 35 34.78 24.80 2.78
CA ASP A 35 35.82 24.39 1.83
C ASP A 35 36.28 22.95 2.11
N GLY A 36 36.15 22.08 1.11
CA GLY A 36 36.62 20.69 1.13
C GLY A 36 37.42 20.33 -0.12
N GLU A 37 38.04 19.15 -0.12
CA GLU A 37 38.95 18.69 -1.18
C GLU A 37 38.31 17.66 -2.12
N LYS A 38 37.11 17.17 -1.83
CA LYS A 38 36.28 16.34 -2.72
C LYS A 38 34.79 16.64 -2.57
N TYR A 39 34.10 16.59 -3.72
CA TYR A 39 32.69 16.92 -3.90
C TYR A 39 31.98 15.81 -4.66
N VAL A 40 30.71 15.58 -4.34
CA VAL A 40 29.75 14.79 -5.13
C VAL A 40 28.48 15.62 -5.25
N THR A 41 27.96 15.82 -6.47
CA THR A 41 26.60 16.33 -6.64
C THR A 41 25.67 15.15 -6.84
N VAL A 42 24.48 15.21 -6.25
CA VAL A 42 23.45 14.18 -6.38
C VAL A 42 22.22 14.76 -7.06
N ARG A 43 21.59 13.97 -7.93
CA ARG A 43 20.25 14.24 -8.48
C ARG A 43 19.32 13.13 -8.05
N ILE A 44 18.24 13.50 -7.36
CA ILE A 44 17.25 12.58 -6.82
C ILE A 44 16.01 12.63 -7.71
N ASN A 45 15.60 11.45 -8.18
CA ASN A 45 14.40 11.23 -8.98
C ASN A 45 13.45 10.29 -8.22
N SER A 46 12.15 10.39 -8.47
CA SER A 46 11.22 9.34 -8.07
C SER A 46 11.42 8.13 -8.99
N VAL A 47 11.17 6.92 -8.47
CA VAL A 47 11.25 5.73 -9.31
C VAL A 47 10.14 5.81 -10.37
N GLY A 48 10.51 5.82 -11.65
CA GLY A 48 9.59 5.94 -12.78
C GLY A 48 9.80 7.15 -13.70
N ASP A 49 10.54 8.18 -13.27
CA ASP A 49 10.60 9.48 -13.97
C ASP A 49 11.37 9.50 -15.33
N ILE A 50 11.79 8.33 -15.81
CA ILE A 50 12.65 8.11 -16.97
C ILE A 50 11.82 8.15 -18.27
N GLY A 51 11.37 9.35 -18.63
CA GLY A 51 10.62 9.63 -19.86
C GLY A 51 10.30 11.11 -20.04
N SER A 52 10.14 11.56 -21.29
CA SER A 52 9.69 12.91 -21.63
C SER A 52 8.18 13.09 -21.39
N ARG A 53 7.67 14.35 -21.41
CA ARG A 53 6.22 14.68 -21.40
C ARG A 53 5.54 14.33 -22.74
N ALA A 54 5.83 13.13 -23.27
CA ALA A 54 5.32 12.56 -24.52
C ALA A 54 4.85 11.10 -24.34
N ALA A 55 4.59 10.71 -23.09
CA ALA A 55 3.85 9.51 -22.72
C ALA A 55 2.42 9.93 -22.29
N THR A 56 1.67 10.53 -23.23
CA THR A 56 0.28 11.01 -23.05
C THR A 56 -0.74 9.90 -22.82
N ASP A 57 -0.29 8.65 -22.90
CA ASP A 57 -1.10 7.43 -22.95
C ASP A 57 -0.58 6.36 -21.98
N ASN A 58 0.27 6.76 -21.02
CA ASN A 58 0.82 5.86 -20.00
C ASN A 58 0.11 6.08 -18.66
N ASP A 59 -1.19 5.73 -18.63
CA ASP A 59 -2.08 5.75 -17.45
C ASP A 59 -1.49 5.02 -16.23
N ASP A 60 -0.48 4.19 -16.46
CA ASP A 60 0.25 3.42 -15.46
C ASP A 60 0.97 4.27 -14.37
N PHE A 61 0.82 5.58 -14.19
CA PHE A 61 1.65 6.37 -13.23
C PHE A 61 0.85 7.41 -12.40
N GLU A 62 0.96 7.35 -11.06
CA GLU A 62 0.36 8.32 -10.12
C GLU A 62 1.41 8.90 -9.13
N GLY A 63 1.51 10.22 -9.08
CA GLY A 63 2.41 10.93 -8.15
C GLY A 63 1.94 10.94 -6.69
N PRO A 64 2.59 11.74 -5.83
CA PRO A 64 2.07 12.11 -4.50
C PRO A 64 0.64 12.66 -4.61
N ALA A 65 -0.28 12.28 -3.71
CA ALA A 65 -1.59 12.90 -3.65
C ALA A 65 -1.47 14.41 -3.36
N GLU A 66 -2.30 15.24 -4.00
CA GLU A 66 -2.32 16.68 -3.72
C GLU A 66 -2.65 16.95 -2.24
N GLY A 67 -1.89 17.88 -1.63
CA GLY A 67 -2.00 18.19 -0.20
C GLY A 67 -1.43 17.13 0.76
N SER A 68 -0.90 16.01 0.25
CA SER A 68 -0.24 14.99 1.08
C SER A 68 1.22 15.33 1.43
N SER A 69 1.82 14.56 2.35
CA SER A 69 3.27 14.56 2.60
C SER A 69 4.03 13.43 1.87
N GLU A 70 3.38 12.70 0.95
CA GLU A 70 3.96 11.52 0.28
C GLU A 70 5.22 11.84 -0.54
N GLY A 71 5.35 13.07 -1.05
CA GLY A 71 6.52 13.53 -1.82
C GLY A 71 7.55 14.31 -1.00
N ASN A 72 7.27 14.63 0.27
CA ASN A 72 7.99 15.69 0.96
C ASN A 72 9.37 15.23 1.43
N VAL A 73 10.41 15.69 0.75
CA VAL A 73 11.82 15.50 1.11
C VAL A 73 12.46 16.87 1.32
N THR A 74 13.28 17.01 2.37
CA THR A 74 13.93 18.27 2.74
C THR A 74 15.38 18.01 3.13
N LYS A 75 16.22 19.05 3.08
CA LYS A 75 17.61 18.94 3.56
C LYS A 75 17.73 18.43 5.00
N GLU A 76 16.71 18.69 5.83
CA GLU A 76 16.66 18.30 7.25
C GLU A 76 16.32 16.82 7.48
N ASN A 77 15.68 16.17 6.50
CA ASN A 77 15.19 14.79 6.63
C ASN A 77 15.88 13.78 5.69
N ILE A 78 16.79 14.24 4.83
CA ILE A 78 17.58 13.41 3.91
C ILE A 78 19.03 13.25 4.39
N ARG A 79 19.61 12.08 4.11
CA ARG A 79 21.00 11.73 4.42
C ARG A 79 21.57 10.72 3.44
N PHE A 80 22.89 10.78 3.26
CA PHE A 80 23.65 9.96 2.32
C PHE A 80 24.75 9.22 3.09
N TYR A 81 24.72 7.88 3.02
CA TYR A 81 25.71 7.00 3.64
C TYR A 81 26.70 6.55 2.57
N PHE A 82 27.99 6.65 2.88
CA PHE A 82 29.06 6.35 1.94
C PHE A 82 29.80 5.07 2.34
N PHE A 83 30.22 4.31 1.33
CA PHE A 83 30.92 3.04 1.49
C PHE A 83 32.10 2.94 0.52
N THR A 84 33.10 2.16 0.89
CA THR A 84 34.20 1.74 0.02
C THR A 84 33.72 0.73 -1.01
N ALA A 85 34.53 0.47 -2.04
CA ALA A 85 34.21 -0.50 -3.10
C ALA A 85 34.03 -1.95 -2.59
N ASP A 86 34.60 -2.29 -1.42
CA ASP A 86 34.42 -3.59 -0.74
C ASP A 86 33.31 -3.57 0.34
N GLY A 87 32.49 -2.51 0.37
CA GLY A 87 31.27 -2.41 1.19
C GLY A 87 31.49 -2.01 2.66
N MET A 88 32.66 -1.49 3.04
CA MET A 88 32.88 -0.96 4.39
C MET A 88 32.36 0.48 4.53
N PRO A 89 31.86 0.90 5.71
CA PRO A 89 31.55 2.31 5.98
C PRO A 89 32.74 3.22 5.69
N PHE A 90 32.55 4.20 4.81
CA PHE A 90 33.59 5.17 4.44
C PHE A 90 33.91 6.09 5.62
N VAL A 91 35.17 6.08 6.08
CA VAL A 91 35.58 6.93 7.22
C VAL A 91 35.74 8.38 6.74
N MET A 92 34.92 9.27 7.27
CA MET A 92 34.91 10.69 6.90
C MET A 92 35.90 11.54 7.71
N SER A 93 36.20 12.72 7.18
CA SER A 93 36.90 13.77 7.93
C SER A 93 35.97 14.48 8.91
N GLN A 94 36.53 14.92 10.05
CA GLN A 94 35.82 15.77 11.03
C GLN A 94 35.90 17.27 10.68
N THR A 95 36.55 17.62 9.57
CA THR A 95 36.70 19.00 9.07
C THR A 95 36.49 19.03 7.55
N GLY A 96 35.92 20.14 7.04
CA GLY A 96 35.67 20.35 5.61
C GLY A 96 34.52 19.53 5.03
N VAL A 97 33.46 19.29 5.82
CA VAL A 97 32.31 18.41 5.49
C VAL A 97 30.99 19.07 5.88
N ASN A 98 29.89 18.74 5.20
CA ASN A 98 28.57 19.30 5.54
C ASN A 98 28.02 18.70 6.85
N GLY A 99 27.50 19.55 7.73
CA GLY A 99 26.87 19.15 8.99
C GLY A 99 27.80 18.52 10.04
N THR A 100 27.19 18.02 11.13
CA THR A 100 27.92 17.44 12.28
C THR A 100 28.31 15.98 12.01
N VAL A 101 29.40 15.78 11.26
CA VAL A 101 29.86 14.45 10.84
C VAL A 101 30.54 13.69 11.98
N ASN A 102 29.86 12.64 12.47
CA ASN A 102 30.37 11.67 13.44
C ASN A 102 30.55 10.24 12.87
N THR A 103 30.18 10.00 11.60
CA THR A 103 30.12 8.67 10.97
C THR A 103 30.29 8.76 9.45
N ASN A 104 30.04 7.68 8.67
CA ASN A 104 30.05 7.66 7.21
C ASN A 104 28.83 8.35 6.53
N MET A 105 28.18 9.30 7.21
CA MET A 105 26.90 9.87 6.81
C MET A 105 27.00 11.39 6.66
N VAL A 106 26.60 11.91 5.49
CA VAL A 106 26.48 13.35 5.19
C VAL A 106 25.01 13.74 5.08
N LYS A 107 24.69 14.92 5.63
CA LYS A 107 23.45 15.67 5.39
C LYS A 107 23.79 16.92 4.57
N PRO A 108 23.04 17.29 3.52
CA PRO A 108 23.35 18.47 2.70
C PRO A 108 22.97 19.79 3.39
N ASP A 109 23.77 20.84 3.21
CA ASP A 109 23.47 22.18 3.74
C ASP A 109 22.36 22.90 2.96
N ALA A 110 22.11 22.49 1.72
CA ALA A 110 21.01 22.94 0.85
C ALA A 110 20.50 21.78 -0.02
N LEU A 111 19.19 21.76 -0.27
CA LEU A 111 18.54 20.83 -1.19
C LEU A 111 17.70 21.68 -2.15
N ASN A 112 18.13 21.76 -3.40
CA ASN A 112 17.60 22.67 -4.40
C ASN A 112 16.65 21.95 -5.36
N VAL A 113 15.64 22.64 -5.86
CA VAL A 113 14.83 22.16 -6.98
C VAL A 113 15.50 22.59 -8.28
N SER A 114 15.84 21.61 -9.12
CA SER A 114 16.33 21.81 -10.48
C SER A 114 15.18 21.56 -11.46
N ASN A 115 14.89 22.52 -12.34
CA ASN A 115 13.95 22.33 -13.44
C ASN A 115 14.74 22.25 -14.75
N THR A 116 15.05 21.03 -15.20
CA THR A 116 16.12 20.80 -16.19
C THR A 116 15.67 20.90 -17.65
N ASN A 117 14.37 20.99 -17.92
CA ASN A 117 13.80 21.37 -19.21
C ASN A 117 12.51 22.16 -18.97
N GLY A 118 12.08 22.96 -19.96
CA GLY A 118 10.84 23.73 -19.89
C GLY A 118 9.63 22.84 -19.57
N ASP A 119 8.81 23.30 -18.62
CA ASP A 119 7.66 22.62 -18.02
C ASP A 119 7.93 21.31 -17.25
N GLU A 120 7.79 21.40 -15.92
CA GLU A 120 7.42 20.28 -15.03
C GLU A 120 8.37 19.07 -14.97
N LYS A 121 9.68 19.29 -14.82
CA LYS A 121 10.61 18.25 -14.32
C LYS A 121 11.50 18.77 -13.18
N THR A 122 10.93 18.73 -11.97
CA THR A 122 11.56 19.16 -10.71
C THR A 122 12.36 18.03 -10.04
N SER A 123 13.60 17.81 -10.46
CA SER A 123 14.53 16.93 -9.74
C SER A 123 15.14 17.64 -8.52
N LEU A 124 15.33 16.92 -7.41
CA LEU A 124 16.00 17.48 -6.23
C LEU A 124 17.51 17.29 -6.34
N GLU A 125 18.27 18.38 -6.27
CA GLU A 125 19.73 18.38 -6.39
C GLU A 125 20.40 18.91 -5.12
N ALA A 126 21.50 18.28 -4.72
CA ALA A 126 22.33 18.71 -3.59
C ALA A 126 23.82 18.50 -3.89
N VAL A 127 24.66 19.36 -3.32
CA VAL A 127 26.13 19.20 -3.34
C VAL A 127 26.58 18.70 -1.97
N LEU A 128 27.32 17.60 -1.98
CA LEU A 128 27.88 16.93 -0.81
C LEU A 128 29.41 17.11 -0.81
N VAL A 129 29.95 17.55 0.31
CA VAL A 129 31.37 17.83 0.53
C VAL A 129 31.92 16.75 1.46
N LEU A 130 32.90 15.97 0.97
CA LEU A 130 33.38 14.75 1.63
C LEU A 130 34.71 14.95 2.38
N GLY A 131 35.12 16.21 2.58
CA GLY A 131 36.37 16.55 3.27
C GLY A 131 37.60 16.23 2.44
N ALA A 132 38.57 15.56 3.07
CA ALA A 132 39.93 15.35 2.57
C ALA A 132 40.28 13.86 2.39
N PRO A 133 39.52 13.07 1.60
CA PRO A 133 39.65 11.61 1.55
C PRO A 133 41.03 11.09 1.13
N GLU A 134 41.83 11.86 0.39
CA GLU A 134 43.17 11.43 -0.02
C GLU A 134 44.19 11.40 1.13
N LYS A 135 43.88 12.04 2.27
CA LYS A 135 44.65 11.88 3.51
C LYS A 135 44.36 10.54 4.22
N TYR A 136 43.41 9.75 3.71
CA TYR A 136 43.01 8.45 4.23
C TYR A 136 43.46 7.34 3.26
N VAL A 137 44.73 6.93 3.40
CA VAL A 137 45.34 5.90 2.53
C VAL A 137 44.50 4.62 2.53
N GLY A 138 43.97 4.25 1.36
CA GLY A 138 43.13 3.05 1.15
C GLY A 138 41.61 3.25 1.34
N ASN A 139 41.16 4.40 1.82
CA ASN A 139 39.73 4.67 2.09
C ASN A 139 39.19 5.70 1.08
N ARG A 140 38.61 5.22 -0.02
CA ARG A 140 37.92 6.05 -1.04
C ARG A 140 36.41 5.76 -1.03
N PRO A 141 35.54 6.79 -1.09
CA PRO A 141 34.12 6.58 -1.28
C PRO A 141 33.85 6.13 -2.72
N ALA A 142 33.14 5.02 -2.88
CA ALA A 142 32.82 4.42 -4.18
C ALA A 142 31.32 4.07 -4.30
N ILE A 143 30.66 3.79 -3.19
CA ILE A 143 29.23 3.44 -3.13
C ILE A 143 28.50 4.44 -2.23
N MET A 144 27.28 4.81 -2.61
CA MET A 144 26.41 5.73 -1.88
C MET A 144 25.01 5.15 -1.72
N PHE A 145 24.47 5.23 -0.52
CA PHE A 145 23.10 4.84 -0.18
C PHE A 145 22.33 6.04 0.38
N CYS A 146 21.09 6.27 -0.08
CA CYS A 146 20.28 7.41 0.32
C CYS A 146 19.10 6.99 1.22
N VAL A 147 18.83 7.78 2.26
CA VAL A 147 17.64 7.65 3.14
C VAL A 147 16.97 9.01 3.27
N ALA A 148 15.65 9.05 3.13
CA ALA A 148 14.82 10.22 3.43
C ALA A 148 13.75 9.91 4.49
N ASN A 149 13.30 10.94 5.22
CA ASN A 149 12.14 10.91 6.13
C ASN A 149 12.23 9.92 7.31
N ALA A 150 13.44 9.50 7.72
CA ALA A 150 13.65 8.50 8.77
C ALA A 150 14.55 8.99 9.92
N THR A 151 14.62 10.29 10.16
CA THR A 151 15.47 10.91 11.20
C THR A 151 15.02 10.65 12.65
N ASP A 152 13.88 9.99 12.82
CA ASP A 152 13.28 9.57 14.09
C ASP A 152 13.41 8.05 14.35
N GLU A 153 14.15 7.32 13.51
CA GLU A 153 14.21 5.86 13.54
C GLU A 153 15.65 5.33 13.70
N ALA A 154 15.92 4.74 14.86
CA ALA A 154 17.24 4.27 15.27
C ALA A 154 17.77 3.11 14.40
N ALA A 155 16.89 2.34 13.75
CA ALA A 155 17.29 1.27 12.84
C ALA A 155 18.19 1.79 11.69
N PHE A 156 17.88 2.98 11.13
CA PHE A 156 18.68 3.58 10.08
C PHE A 156 20.00 4.20 10.60
N GLU A 157 20.10 4.55 11.88
CA GLU A 157 21.40 4.95 12.46
C GLU A 157 22.40 3.77 12.46
N GLN A 158 21.90 2.53 12.48
CA GLN A 158 22.76 1.35 12.38
C GLN A 158 23.46 1.23 11.02
N PHE A 159 22.92 1.81 9.95
CA PHE A 159 23.52 1.78 8.60
C PHE A 159 24.95 2.35 8.64
N ALA A 160 25.21 3.30 9.54
CA ALA A 160 26.52 3.92 9.72
C ALA A 160 27.54 3.05 10.49
N LYS A 161 27.12 1.87 10.95
CA LYS A 161 27.89 0.93 11.79
C LYS A 161 27.86 -0.51 11.22
N LYS A 162 27.40 -0.67 9.97
CA LYS A 162 27.18 -1.94 9.28
C LYS A 162 27.89 -1.93 7.94
N ARG A 163 28.41 -3.08 7.49
CA ARG A 163 28.84 -3.25 6.09
C ARG A 163 27.61 -3.25 5.18
N LEU A 164 27.81 -2.84 3.93
CA LEU A 164 26.74 -2.65 2.92
C LEU A 164 25.84 -3.90 2.78
N ASP A 165 26.46 -5.08 2.76
CA ASP A 165 25.84 -6.40 2.64
C ASP A 165 24.92 -6.79 3.81
N ALA A 166 25.04 -6.12 4.96
CA ALA A 166 24.24 -6.33 6.17
C ALA A 166 23.15 -5.26 6.40
N ILE A 167 22.92 -4.36 5.42
CA ILE A 167 21.86 -3.34 5.47
C ILE A 167 20.48 -3.89 5.06
N PRO A 168 20.33 -4.76 4.03
CA PRO A 168 19.01 -5.29 3.64
C PRO A 168 18.26 -6.08 4.72
N ASP A 169 18.97 -6.61 5.73
CA ASP A 169 18.40 -7.42 6.81
C ASP A 169 17.99 -6.58 8.04
N ILE A 170 18.11 -5.25 7.98
CA ILE A 170 17.70 -4.35 9.08
C ILE A 170 16.19 -4.11 8.98
N GLU A 171 15.43 -4.48 10.01
CA GLU A 171 13.98 -4.21 10.10
C GLU A 171 13.66 -2.83 10.70
N VAL A 172 12.49 -2.30 10.33
CA VAL A 172 11.87 -1.07 10.83
C VAL A 172 10.40 -1.28 11.17
N ASN A 173 9.94 -0.73 12.29
CA ASN A 173 8.54 -0.84 12.70
C ASN A 173 7.65 0.12 11.91
N THR A 174 6.39 -0.29 11.68
CA THR A 174 5.35 0.55 11.08
C THR A 174 5.14 1.82 11.95
N PRO A 175 5.13 3.03 11.36
CA PRO A 175 5.02 4.27 12.13
C PRO A 175 3.62 4.42 12.74
N GLY A 176 3.53 5.09 13.90
CA GLY A 176 2.25 5.40 14.54
C GLY A 176 1.37 6.38 13.73
N GLU A 177 2.00 7.21 12.89
CA GLU A 177 1.32 8.12 11.96
C GLU A 177 2.05 8.16 10.62
N TRP A 178 1.28 8.23 9.52
CA TRP A 178 1.81 8.36 8.16
C TRP A 178 2.06 9.82 7.77
N SER A 179 2.70 10.59 8.66
CA SER A 179 3.02 12.00 8.45
C SER A 179 4.37 12.21 7.74
N LYS A 180 5.29 11.24 7.84
CA LYS A 180 6.60 11.24 7.15
C LYS A 180 6.81 9.94 6.38
N PHE A 181 6.85 10.02 5.05
CA PHE A 181 7.02 8.84 4.20
C PHE A 181 8.50 8.49 4.06
N ARG A 182 8.98 7.60 4.94
CA ARG A 182 10.33 7.01 4.90
C ARG A 182 10.64 6.46 3.49
N MET A 183 11.79 6.83 2.93
CA MET A 183 12.24 6.38 1.61
C MET A 183 13.70 5.93 1.64
N THR A 184 14.05 5.02 0.74
CA THR A 184 15.42 4.52 0.53
C THR A 184 15.77 4.44 -0.95
N SER A 185 17.07 4.36 -1.26
CA SER A 185 17.55 3.92 -2.58
C SER A 185 16.75 2.70 -3.08
N SER A 186 16.24 2.77 -4.31
CA SER A 186 15.36 1.73 -4.87
C SER A 186 16.12 0.44 -5.17
N THR A 187 15.48 -0.70 -4.92
CA THR A 187 16.13 -2.01 -5.09
C THR A 187 15.64 -2.77 -6.31
N TYR A 188 16.58 -3.30 -7.09
CA TYR A 188 16.34 -4.07 -8.32
C TYR A 188 17.44 -5.10 -8.59
N LYS A 189 17.16 -6.07 -9.47
CA LYS A 189 18.15 -6.98 -10.04
C LYS A 189 18.72 -6.37 -11.32
N GLU A 190 20.04 -6.31 -11.43
CA GLU A 190 20.79 -5.97 -12.64
C GLU A 190 21.44 -7.25 -13.22
N GLY A 191 21.38 -7.41 -14.54
CA GLY A 191 21.91 -8.60 -15.23
C GLY A 191 21.03 -9.85 -15.07
N GLU A 192 21.52 -10.98 -15.61
CA GLU A 192 20.83 -12.28 -15.60
C GLU A 192 21.79 -13.43 -15.27
N GLY A 193 21.27 -14.46 -14.59
CA GLY A 193 22.03 -15.66 -14.22
C GLY A 193 23.13 -15.42 -13.18
N GLU A 194 24.19 -16.22 -13.24
CA GLU A 194 25.26 -16.28 -12.23
C GLU A 194 26.04 -14.96 -12.06
N GLY A 195 25.96 -14.05 -13.04
CA GLY A 195 26.54 -12.70 -12.96
C GLY A 195 25.60 -11.60 -12.45
N ALA A 196 24.33 -11.91 -12.18
CA ALA A 196 23.33 -10.92 -11.77
C ALA A 196 23.54 -10.41 -10.34
N LYS A 197 23.23 -9.13 -10.12
CA LYS A 197 23.43 -8.43 -8.85
C LYS A 197 22.11 -7.85 -8.34
N VAL A 198 21.96 -7.79 -7.02
CA VAL A 198 20.93 -6.98 -6.37
C VAL A 198 21.51 -5.59 -6.11
N ILE A 199 21.02 -4.59 -6.82
CA ILE A 199 21.43 -3.18 -6.70
C ILE A 199 20.41 -2.47 -5.81
N TYR A 200 20.91 -1.78 -4.78
CA TYR A 200 20.13 -0.96 -3.83
C TYR A 200 20.88 0.32 -3.47
N TYR A 201 21.84 0.72 -4.30
CA TYR A 201 22.79 1.80 -4.04
C TYR A 201 23.25 2.41 -5.36
N THR A 202 23.85 3.59 -5.30
CA THR A 202 24.47 4.26 -6.46
C THR A 202 25.99 4.05 -6.39
N ASP A 203 26.61 3.56 -7.47
CA ASP A 203 28.06 3.69 -7.65
C ASP A 203 28.38 5.15 -7.97
N ILE A 204 29.34 5.73 -7.26
CA ILE A 204 29.75 7.13 -7.35
C ILE A 204 31.23 7.28 -7.72
N SER A 205 31.90 6.20 -8.10
CA SER A 205 33.35 6.19 -8.36
C SER A 205 33.77 7.25 -9.39
N ASP A 206 32.94 7.45 -10.42
CA ASP A 206 33.12 8.49 -11.44
C ASP A 206 32.48 9.86 -11.08
N ASN A 207 31.71 9.96 -10.01
CA ASN A 207 31.02 11.20 -9.59
C ASN A 207 31.77 12.00 -8.52
N VAL A 208 32.75 11.39 -7.83
CA VAL A 208 33.65 12.10 -6.90
C VAL A 208 34.63 12.99 -7.68
N LYS A 209 34.64 14.31 -7.39
CA LYS A 209 35.48 15.31 -8.09
C LYS A 209 36.20 16.25 -7.13
N ASP A 210 37.28 16.87 -7.61
CA ASP A 210 38.11 17.81 -6.85
C ASP A 210 37.47 19.19 -6.64
N THR A 211 36.51 19.57 -7.49
CA THR A 211 35.84 20.87 -7.43
C THR A 211 34.33 20.73 -7.47
N LYS A 212 33.64 21.69 -6.83
CA LYS A 212 32.18 21.80 -6.84
C LYS A 212 31.62 21.84 -8.26
N ASP A 213 32.20 22.65 -9.14
CA ASP A 213 31.71 22.82 -10.52
C ASP A 213 31.85 21.54 -11.35
N ALA A 214 32.95 20.80 -11.18
CA ALA A 214 33.13 19.51 -11.84
C ALA A 214 32.16 18.44 -11.31
N ALA A 215 31.83 18.47 -10.02
CA ALA A 215 30.81 17.60 -9.44
C ALA A 215 29.40 17.96 -9.95
N MET A 216 29.07 19.25 -10.03
CA MET A 216 27.78 19.74 -10.55
C MET A 216 27.59 19.43 -12.04
N ALA A 217 28.69 19.38 -12.81
CA ALA A 217 28.68 18.94 -14.21
C ALA A 217 28.53 17.41 -14.38
N ASN A 218 28.72 16.60 -13.33
CA ASN A 218 28.61 15.15 -13.38
C ASN A 218 27.86 14.56 -12.16
N PRO A 219 26.56 14.88 -11.98
CA PRO A 219 25.80 14.46 -10.81
C PRO A 219 25.52 12.95 -10.80
N ALA A 220 25.61 12.33 -9.62
CA ALA A 220 25.19 10.96 -9.38
C ALA A 220 23.65 10.87 -9.34
N ASN A 221 23.04 10.04 -10.18
CA ASN A 221 21.59 9.82 -10.15
C ASN A 221 21.21 8.85 -9.02
N ILE A 222 20.17 9.22 -8.27
CA ILE A 222 19.59 8.45 -7.17
C ILE A 222 18.11 8.27 -7.46
N TYR A 223 17.61 7.06 -7.27
CA TYR A 223 16.18 6.74 -7.35
C TYR A 223 15.71 6.33 -5.95
N LEU A 224 14.64 6.95 -5.46
CA LEU A 224 14.09 6.69 -4.12
C LEU A 224 12.73 6.00 -4.18
N GLU A 225 12.60 4.87 -3.49
CA GLU A 225 11.30 4.21 -3.26
C GLU A 225 10.84 4.39 -1.80
N ARG A 226 9.52 4.56 -1.62
CA ARG A 226 8.89 4.63 -0.30
C ARG A 226 8.82 3.24 0.33
N LEU A 227 8.89 3.19 1.65
CA LEU A 227 8.64 1.97 2.43
C LEU A 227 7.14 1.62 2.54
N ALA A 228 6.27 2.61 2.36
CA ALA A 228 4.83 2.42 2.40
C ALA A 228 4.28 1.81 1.10
N ALA A 229 3.16 1.09 1.21
CA ALA A 229 2.17 0.88 0.18
C ALA A 229 0.91 1.72 0.49
N LYS A 230 0.09 2.04 -0.52
CA LYS A 230 -1.17 2.78 -0.38
C LYS A 230 -2.33 1.88 -0.83
N MET A 231 -3.45 1.87 -0.11
CA MET A 231 -4.67 1.13 -0.46
C MET A 231 -5.86 2.09 -0.47
N ARG A 232 -6.78 1.93 -1.43
CA ARG A 232 -8.02 2.71 -1.53
C ARG A 232 -9.13 1.90 -2.22
N VAL A 233 -10.38 2.29 -2.01
CA VAL A 233 -11.57 1.53 -2.46
C VAL A 233 -12.62 2.46 -3.06
N LYS A 234 -13.24 2.05 -4.16
CA LYS A 234 -14.47 2.61 -4.74
C LYS A 234 -15.54 1.52 -4.85
N GLY A 235 -16.78 1.89 -5.18
CA GLY A 235 -17.88 0.93 -5.39
C GLY A 235 -18.57 0.44 -4.11
N LEU A 236 -18.46 1.18 -3.00
CA LEU A 236 -19.40 1.03 -1.90
C LEU A 236 -20.77 1.60 -2.29
N GLY A 237 -21.84 0.91 -1.91
CA GLY A 237 -23.22 1.20 -2.30
C GLY A 237 -24.09 -0.06 -2.25
N GLU A 238 -25.33 0.06 -2.74
CA GLU A 238 -26.29 -1.05 -2.78
C GLU A 238 -26.28 -1.79 -4.12
N TYR A 239 -26.24 -3.12 -4.03
CA TYR A 239 -26.23 -4.05 -5.16
C TYR A 239 -27.37 -5.06 -5.03
N THR A 240 -27.91 -5.51 -6.17
CA THR A 240 -28.67 -6.77 -6.23
C THR A 240 -27.69 -7.93 -6.02
N VAL A 241 -28.07 -8.90 -5.19
CA VAL A 241 -27.26 -10.10 -4.98
C VAL A 241 -27.28 -10.98 -6.23
N MET A 242 -26.08 -11.31 -6.72
CA MET A 242 -25.91 -12.17 -7.88
C MET A 242 -25.47 -13.59 -7.47
N GLU A 243 -25.67 -14.54 -8.38
CA GLU A 243 -25.04 -15.84 -8.40
C GLU A 243 -24.18 -15.99 -9.66
N LYS A 244 -23.18 -16.86 -9.63
CA LYS A 244 -22.27 -17.11 -10.75
C LYS A 244 -22.54 -18.48 -11.36
N ASN A 245 -22.86 -18.50 -12.64
CA ASN A 245 -23.13 -19.71 -13.42
C ASN A 245 -21.83 -20.50 -13.71
N GLU A 246 -21.97 -21.76 -14.14
CA GLU A 246 -20.84 -22.63 -14.50
C GLU A 246 -19.99 -22.07 -15.66
N ASP A 247 -20.60 -21.31 -16.59
CA ASP A 247 -19.92 -20.61 -17.68
C ASP A 247 -19.22 -19.31 -17.24
N GLY A 248 -19.39 -18.92 -15.98
CA GLY A 248 -18.84 -17.74 -15.36
C GLY A 248 -19.65 -16.45 -15.52
N THR A 249 -20.82 -16.50 -16.17
CA THR A 249 -21.76 -15.36 -16.22
C THR A 249 -22.43 -15.10 -14.87
N LEU A 250 -22.97 -13.90 -14.67
CA LEU A 250 -23.70 -13.52 -13.44
C LEU A 250 -25.21 -13.44 -13.70
N ALA A 251 -25.99 -14.06 -12.82
CA ALA A 251 -27.45 -14.01 -12.79
C ALA A 251 -27.94 -13.43 -11.45
N THR A 252 -29.17 -12.89 -11.39
CA THR A 252 -29.77 -12.43 -10.14
C THR A 252 -30.14 -13.62 -9.27
N ALA A 253 -29.50 -13.76 -8.10
CA ALA A 253 -29.75 -14.87 -7.19
C ALA A 253 -31.17 -14.83 -6.62
N GLN A 254 -31.80 -16.00 -6.49
CA GLN A 254 -33.16 -16.15 -5.98
C GLN A 254 -33.19 -16.96 -4.69
N TYR A 255 -33.63 -16.33 -3.60
CA TYR A 255 -33.64 -16.91 -2.26
C TYR A 255 -35.04 -17.40 -1.89
N LYS A 256 -35.13 -18.65 -1.44
CA LYS A 256 -36.33 -19.25 -0.84
C LYS A 256 -36.32 -18.98 0.66
N ILE A 257 -37.00 -17.92 1.08
CA ILE A 257 -37.08 -17.50 2.48
C ILE A 257 -38.42 -17.94 3.04
N ARG A 258 -38.39 -18.57 4.21
CA ARG A 258 -39.56 -19.14 4.88
C ARG A 258 -39.99 -18.24 6.05
N ASP A 259 -41.29 -18.01 6.13
CA ASP A 259 -41.94 -17.12 7.10
C ASP A 259 -43.26 -17.77 7.57
N GLU A 260 -44.00 -17.11 8.47
CA GLU A 260 -45.26 -17.62 9.02
C GLU A 260 -46.40 -17.74 8.00
N ASN A 261 -46.26 -17.13 6.82
CA ASN A 261 -47.23 -17.17 5.72
C ASN A 261 -46.87 -18.22 4.66
N GLY A 262 -45.60 -18.66 4.59
CA GLY A 262 -45.18 -19.83 3.83
C GLY A 262 -43.73 -19.79 3.34
N THR A 263 -43.53 -19.58 2.05
CA THR A 263 -42.19 -19.54 1.42
C THR A 263 -42.20 -18.58 0.26
N THR A 264 -41.45 -17.49 0.41
CA THR A 264 -41.28 -16.43 -0.58
C THR A 264 -40.04 -16.72 -1.43
N ILE A 265 -40.13 -16.55 -2.75
CA ILE A 265 -38.98 -16.54 -3.66
C ILE A 265 -38.70 -15.07 -4.01
N THR A 266 -37.52 -14.58 -3.67
CA THR A 266 -37.14 -13.17 -3.87
C THR A 266 -35.67 -13.00 -4.21
N ALA A 267 -35.36 -11.94 -4.94
CA ALA A 267 -34.02 -11.37 -4.95
C ALA A 267 -33.73 -10.69 -3.60
N LEU A 268 -32.45 -10.53 -3.26
CA LEU A 268 -31.98 -9.77 -2.11
C LEU A 268 -31.08 -8.61 -2.56
N LYS A 269 -30.95 -7.60 -1.70
CA LYS A 269 -30.00 -6.50 -1.84
C LYS A 269 -28.86 -6.66 -0.83
N VAL A 270 -27.68 -6.14 -1.16
CA VAL A 270 -26.57 -5.96 -0.23
C VAL A 270 -26.06 -4.53 -0.34
N ASN A 271 -26.07 -3.81 0.78
CA ASN A 271 -25.47 -2.48 0.89
C ASN A 271 -24.08 -2.57 1.51
N LEU A 272 -23.04 -2.27 0.74
CA LEU A 272 -21.64 -2.22 1.19
C LEU A 272 -21.41 -0.89 1.92
N LEU A 273 -21.22 -0.92 3.25
CA LEU A 273 -21.24 0.27 4.10
C LEU A 273 -19.88 0.98 4.22
N GLY A 274 -18.79 0.20 4.24
CA GLY A 274 -17.46 0.70 4.57
C GLY A 274 -16.43 -0.44 4.67
N TRP A 275 -15.15 -0.09 4.63
CA TRP A 275 -14.05 -1.06 4.65
C TRP A 275 -13.01 -0.76 5.73
N GLU A 276 -12.20 -1.76 6.05
CA GLU A 276 -10.95 -1.65 6.79
C GLU A 276 -9.84 -2.49 6.16
N PRO A 277 -8.56 -2.09 6.37
CA PRO A 277 -7.43 -2.94 6.07
C PRO A 277 -7.33 -4.05 7.13
N TYR A 278 -7.00 -5.27 6.70
CA TYR A 278 -6.86 -6.44 7.55
C TYR A 278 -5.51 -7.12 7.28
N MET A 279 -4.91 -7.72 8.31
CA MET A 279 -3.57 -8.33 8.24
C MET A 279 -2.48 -7.41 7.65
N THR A 280 -2.41 -6.17 8.13
CA THR A 280 -1.35 -5.22 7.78
C THR A 280 -0.02 -5.54 8.49
N ALA A 281 1.11 -5.24 7.85
CA ALA A 281 2.44 -5.51 8.42
C ALA A 281 2.76 -4.55 9.59
N ASN A 282 3.42 -5.07 10.62
CA ASN A 282 3.90 -4.30 11.77
C ASN A 282 5.41 -3.96 11.71
N SER A 283 6.17 -4.62 10.82
CA SER A 283 7.51 -4.22 10.41
C SER A 283 7.71 -4.44 8.90
N CYS A 284 8.76 -3.85 8.33
CA CYS A 284 9.34 -4.29 7.06
C CYS A 284 10.87 -4.14 7.11
N TYR A 285 11.58 -4.64 6.10
CA TYR A 285 13.01 -4.32 5.95
C TYR A 285 13.20 -2.85 5.58
N ALA A 286 14.21 -2.20 6.15
CA ALA A 286 14.51 -0.80 5.90
C ALA A 286 14.80 -0.53 4.41
N VAL A 287 15.40 -1.50 3.73
CA VAL A 287 15.60 -1.57 2.27
C VAL A 287 14.72 -2.68 1.69
N LYS A 288 14.32 -2.62 0.42
CA LYS A 288 13.58 -3.71 -0.23
C LYS A 288 14.48 -4.94 -0.33
N ASN A 289 14.13 -6.02 0.37
CA ASN A 289 14.95 -7.22 0.41
C ASN A 289 14.58 -8.13 -0.78
N ILE A 290 15.49 -8.26 -1.75
CA ILE A 290 15.38 -9.22 -2.86
C ILE A 290 16.18 -10.46 -2.47
N ASP A 291 15.53 -11.62 -2.49
CA ASP A 291 16.20 -12.89 -2.21
C ASP A 291 17.35 -13.11 -3.20
N LYS A 292 18.54 -13.40 -2.67
CA LYS A 292 19.75 -13.60 -3.46
C LYS A 292 19.64 -14.81 -4.42
N THR A 293 18.69 -15.73 -4.21
CA THR A 293 18.38 -16.84 -5.12
C THR A 293 17.60 -16.41 -6.38
N TRP A 294 16.85 -15.31 -6.36
CA TRP A 294 16.09 -14.80 -7.51
C TRP A 294 16.99 -14.18 -8.60
N THR A 295 18.30 -14.12 -8.37
CA THR A 295 19.32 -13.81 -9.39
C THR A 295 19.39 -14.87 -10.48
N ASN A 296 19.27 -16.15 -10.10
CA ASN A 296 19.42 -17.31 -10.97
C ASN A 296 18.09 -17.90 -11.47
N THR A 297 16.98 -17.58 -10.80
CA THR A 297 15.63 -18.07 -11.15
C THR A 297 14.64 -16.91 -11.18
N SER A 298 13.98 -16.70 -12.33
CA SER A 298 12.95 -15.67 -12.46
C SER A 298 11.69 -16.04 -11.66
N LEU A 299 11.18 -15.10 -10.86
CA LEU A 299 10.11 -15.35 -9.89
C LEU A 299 8.71 -15.44 -10.53
N PHE A 300 8.42 -14.54 -11.47
CA PHE A 300 7.27 -14.52 -12.36
C PHE A 300 7.55 -13.56 -13.53
N ASN A 301 6.82 -13.63 -14.64
CA ASN A 301 7.12 -12.75 -15.79
C ASN A 301 6.98 -11.26 -15.42
N GLY A 302 7.99 -10.45 -15.75
CA GLY A 302 8.00 -9.01 -15.50
C GLY A 302 8.25 -8.58 -14.05
N TRP A 303 8.70 -9.46 -13.13
CA TRP A 303 8.90 -9.12 -11.71
C TRP A 303 9.95 -8.02 -11.41
N ASN A 304 10.80 -7.69 -12.37
CA ASN A 304 11.92 -6.77 -12.23
C ASN A 304 12.17 -6.00 -13.54
N ASN A 305 12.57 -4.74 -13.44
CA ASN A 305 12.96 -3.90 -14.56
C ASN A 305 14.19 -3.06 -14.16
N ALA A 306 15.36 -3.41 -14.69
CA ALA A 306 16.62 -2.75 -14.38
C ALA A 306 16.70 -1.32 -14.95
N ASP A 307 16.22 -1.09 -16.18
CA ASP A 307 16.26 0.21 -16.84
C ASP A 307 15.46 1.27 -16.04
N LEU A 308 14.31 0.88 -15.49
CA LEU A 308 13.48 1.71 -14.61
C LEU A 308 13.95 1.69 -13.13
N HIS A 309 15.01 0.94 -12.81
CA HIS A 309 15.60 0.79 -11.47
C HIS A 309 14.62 0.19 -10.42
N ARG A 310 13.87 -0.84 -10.80
CA ARG A 310 12.74 -1.40 -10.00
C ARG A 310 12.72 -2.92 -9.86
N CYS A 311 12.27 -3.36 -8.69
CA CYS A 311 11.68 -4.67 -8.48
C CYS A 311 10.25 -4.55 -7.94
N TYR A 312 9.35 -5.41 -8.41
CA TYR A 312 7.93 -5.48 -8.05
C TYR A 312 7.62 -6.65 -7.12
N TRP A 313 8.64 -7.28 -6.54
CA TRP A 313 8.46 -8.19 -5.42
C TRP A 313 9.54 -7.96 -4.36
N ALA A 314 9.32 -8.52 -3.18
CA ALA A 314 10.22 -8.41 -2.03
C ALA A 314 10.05 -9.62 -1.11
N LEU A 315 11.06 -9.93 -0.31
CA LEU A 315 10.87 -10.60 0.96
C LEU A 315 10.40 -9.56 1.98
N ALA A 316 9.41 -9.93 2.81
CA ALA A 316 8.99 -9.16 3.98
C ALA A 316 9.14 -10.04 5.24
N PRO A 317 9.39 -9.45 6.42
CA PRO A 317 9.41 -10.19 7.68
C PRO A 317 8.02 -10.76 8.06
N GLY A 318 6.96 -10.21 7.45
CA GLY A 318 5.58 -10.67 7.60
C GLY A 318 4.89 -10.04 8.82
N ILE A 319 3.93 -10.77 9.39
CA ILE A 319 3.16 -10.32 10.56
C ILE A 319 3.62 -11.10 11.79
N VAL A 320 4.24 -10.41 12.73
CA VAL A 320 4.80 -11.03 13.95
C VAL A 320 3.70 -11.51 14.91
N SER A 321 2.60 -10.76 15.02
CA SER A 321 1.50 -11.01 15.97
C SER A 321 0.12 -10.88 15.32
N PRO A 322 -0.38 -11.90 14.59
CA PRO A 322 -1.70 -11.90 13.95
C PRO A 322 -2.85 -12.11 14.96
N ASN A 323 -3.01 -11.18 15.91
CA ASN A 323 -3.88 -11.34 17.08
C ASN A 323 -5.37 -11.01 16.83
N ASN A 324 -5.82 -10.95 15.57
CA ASN A 324 -7.21 -10.69 15.21
C ASN A 324 -8.06 -11.97 15.31
N ASN A 325 -8.28 -12.46 16.52
CA ASN A 325 -9.14 -13.62 16.81
C ASN A 325 -10.62 -13.38 16.46
N THR A 326 -11.01 -12.12 16.19
CA THR A 326 -12.35 -11.74 15.73
C THR A 326 -12.29 -10.66 14.65
N ILE A 327 -13.33 -10.60 13.83
CA ILE A 327 -13.68 -9.49 12.94
C ILE A 327 -14.67 -8.58 13.69
N PRO A 328 -14.40 -7.27 13.87
CA PRO A 328 -15.21 -6.40 14.73
C PRO A 328 -16.47 -5.88 14.02
N LEU A 329 -17.25 -6.78 13.42
CA LEU A 329 -18.35 -6.46 12.50
C LEU A 329 -19.46 -5.62 13.15
N TYR A 330 -19.68 -5.82 14.45
CA TYR A 330 -20.72 -5.16 15.23
C TYR A 330 -20.24 -3.89 15.97
N ASP A 331 -18.96 -3.51 15.84
CA ASP A 331 -18.45 -2.25 16.39
C ASP A 331 -18.86 -1.06 15.50
N ASN A 332 -19.50 -0.06 16.10
CA ASN A 332 -19.91 1.17 15.42
C ASN A 332 -18.75 2.16 15.20
N ASN A 333 -17.57 1.91 15.77
CA ASN A 333 -16.34 2.69 15.54
C ASN A 333 -15.53 2.16 14.36
N LYS A 334 -15.91 1.02 13.79
CA LYS A 334 -15.22 0.31 12.71
C LYS A 334 -15.81 0.56 11.34
N PHE A 335 -15.08 0.17 10.29
CA PHE A 335 -15.46 0.28 8.87
C PHE A 335 -15.71 1.72 8.43
N LYS A 336 -14.77 2.60 8.79
CA LYS A 336 -14.87 4.06 8.61
C LYS A 336 -14.40 4.58 7.26
N TYR A 337 -13.64 3.79 6.50
CA TYR A 337 -13.22 4.20 5.17
C TYR A 337 -14.38 3.98 4.18
N GLY A 338 -14.76 5.06 3.51
CA GLY A 338 -15.78 5.09 2.47
C GLY A 338 -15.21 4.90 1.06
N ASN A 339 -15.95 5.42 0.07
CA ASN A 339 -15.48 5.52 -1.32
C ASN A 339 -14.37 6.57 -1.44
N TYR A 340 -13.28 6.21 -2.13
CA TYR A 340 -12.25 7.15 -2.57
C TYR A 340 -12.77 8.04 -3.70
N ASP A 341 -12.47 9.33 -3.58
CA ASP A 341 -12.76 10.36 -4.57
C ASP A 341 -11.44 10.98 -5.05
N GLY A 342 -11.21 11.02 -6.37
CA GLY A 342 -10.01 11.62 -6.95
C GLY A 342 -9.90 13.13 -6.70
N ASN A 343 -11.04 13.80 -6.45
CA ASN A 343 -11.07 15.22 -6.05
C ASN A 343 -10.67 15.43 -4.57
N LYS A 344 -10.48 14.35 -3.82
CA LYS A 344 -10.10 14.33 -2.41
C LYS A 344 -9.04 13.24 -2.14
N PRO A 345 -7.85 13.33 -2.76
CA PRO A 345 -6.93 12.19 -2.86
C PRO A 345 -6.28 11.76 -1.53
N THR A 346 -6.61 12.43 -0.42
CA THR A 346 -6.19 12.11 0.96
C THR A 346 -7.32 11.57 1.85
N GLU A 347 -8.59 11.60 1.42
CA GLU A 347 -9.72 10.96 2.11
C GLU A 347 -9.88 9.48 1.69
N ASN A 348 -10.38 8.63 2.58
CA ASN A 348 -10.71 7.22 2.29
C ASN A 348 -9.55 6.38 1.71
N ILE A 349 -8.32 6.67 2.14
CA ILE A 349 -7.11 5.89 1.85
C ILE A 349 -6.48 5.29 3.12
N VAL A 350 -5.69 4.24 2.94
CA VAL A 350 -4.88 3.59 3.97
C VAL A 350 -3.44 3.49 3.50
N TYR A 351 -2.49 3.63 4.42
CA TYR A 351 -1.10 3.24 4.20
C TYR A 351 -0.72 2.04 5.06
N THR A 352 0.18 1.21 4.54
CA THR A 352 0.73 0.06 5.27
C THR A 352 2.16 -0.25 4.81
N TYR A 353 2.86 -1.15 5.50
CA TYR A 353 4.13 -1.71 5.04
C TYR A 353 3.91 -3.00 4.23
N GLU A 354 4.93 -3.40 3.50
CA GLU A 354 4.87 -4.58 2.63
C GLU A 354 4.69 -5.90 3.40
N ASN A 355 3.92 -6.79 2.80
CA ASN A 355 3.59 -8.12 3.29
C ASN A 355 3.43 -9.06 2.10
N THR A 356 4.51 -9.78 1.78
CA THR A 356 4.61 -10.73 0.67
C THR A 356 4.78 -12.18 1.14
N SER A 357 4.94 -12.37 2.45
CA SER A 357 5.45 -13.60 3.09
C SER A 357 4.45 -14.76 3.13
N TYR A 358 3.21 -14.55 2.68
CA TYR A 358 2.15 -15.54 2.69
C TYR A 358 1.33 -15.49 1.39
N GLN A 359 1.04 -16.66 0.82
CA GLN A 359 0.12 -16.79 -0.32
C GLN A 359 -1.15 -17.51 0.16
N PRO A 360 -2.34 -16.92 0.00
CA PRO A 360 -3.62 -17.51 0.39
C PRO A 360 -4.08 -18.58 -0.61
N ALA A 361 -5.05 -19.41 -0.22
CA ALA A 361 -5.63 -20.41 -1.11
C ALA A 361 -6.54 -19.79 -2.21
N SER A 362 -7.13 -18.62 -1.94
CA SER A 362 -7.94 -17.86 -2.90
C SER A 362 -7.92 -16.36 -2.58
N VAL A 363 -8.51 -15.55 -3.47
CA VAL A 363 -8.76 -14.12 -3.22
C VAL A 363 -9.69 -13.86 -2.02
N THR A 364 -10.55 -14.81 -1.66
CA THR A 364 -11.54 -14.71 -0.56
C THR A 364 -11.15 -15.43 0.73
N ASP A 365 -10.09 -16.24 0.71
CA ASP A 365 -9.58 -16.99 1.87
C ASP A 365 -9.26 -16.05 3.04
N ARG A 366 -9.93 -16.24 4.16
CA ARG A 366 -9.79 -15.45 5.38
C ARG A 366 -8.73 -15.97 6.34
N SER A 367 -8.35 -17.24 6.20
CA SER A 367 -7.51 -17.99 7.15
C SER A 367 -6.01 -17.69 7.02
N THR A 368 -5.67 -16.46 6.60
CA THR A 368 -4.40 -16.12 5.96
C THR A 368 -3.57 -15.18 6.83
N LYS A 369 -2.30 -15.00 6.45
CA LYS A 369 -1.47 -13.88 6.92
C LYS A 369 -1.21 -12.85 5.81
N ALA A 370 -1.91 -12.94 4.68
CA ALA A 370 -1.79 -11.98 3.59
C ALA A 370 -2.63 -10.73 3.91
N THR A 371 -2.13 -9.54 3.56
CA THR A 371 -2.89 -8.31 3.74
C THR A 371 -4.15 -8.34 2.87
N ALA A 372 -5.27 -7.89 3.44
CA ALA A 372 -6.58 -7.97 2.83
C ALA A 372 -7.40 -6.68 3.04
N ILE A 373 -8.43 -6.51 2.23
CA ILE A 373 -9.49 -5.52 2.40
C ILE A 373 -10.72 -6.25 2.94
N LEU A 374 -11.21 -5.80 4.09
CA LEU A 374 -12.37 -6.35 4.78
C LEU A 374 -13.51 -5.34 4.68
N VAL A 375 -14.67 -5.76 4.17
CA VAL A 375 -15.82 -4.87 3.91
C VAL A 375 -17.01 -5.29 4.76
N LYS A 376 -17.62 -4.34 5.47
CA LYS A 376 -18.87 -4.52 6.20
C LYS A 376 -20.05 -4.19 5.30
N ALA A 377 -21.08 -5.04 5.35
CA ALA A 377 -22.28 -4.86 4.55
C ALA A 377 -23.55 -5.29 5.30
N VAL A 378 -24.70 -4.94 4.74
CA VAL A 378 -26.03 -5.33 5.24
C VAL A 378 -26.85 -5.92 4.10
N VAL A 379 -27.31 -7.15 4.28
CA VAL A 379 -28.30 -7.83 3.43
C VAL A 379 -29.69 -7.25 3.72
N LYS A 380 -30.48 -6.98 2.68
CA LYS A 380 -31.87 -6.49 2.79
C LYS A 380 -32.81 -7.23 1.83
N LEU A 381 -34.11 -7.19 2.12
CA LEU A 381 -35.16 -7.44 1.12
C LEU A 381 -35.19 -6.31 0.08
N GLU A 382 -35.59 -6.63 -1.15
CA GLU A 382 -35.79 -5.60 -2.19
C GLU A 382 -36.92 -4.63 -1.78
N GLY A 383 -36.63 -3.32 -1.80
CA GLY A 383 -37.55 -2.28 -1.34
C GLY A 383 -37.55 -2.04 0.18
N SER A 384 -36.70 -2.73 0.95
CA SER A 384 -36.46 -2.43 2.38
C SER A 384 -35.24 -1.52 2.55
N ASP A 385 -35.33 -0.56 3.48
CA ASP A 385 -34.14 0.14 4.00
C ASP A 385 -33.47 -0.60 5.16
N GLU A 386 -34.25 -1.40 5.91
CA GLU A 386 -33.78 -2.19 7.04
C GLU A 386 -33.12 -3.51 6.59
N GLY A 387 -32.14 -3.95 7.39
CA GLY A 387 -31.43 -5.22 7.18
C GLY A 387 -32.24 -6.44 7.64
N ILE A 388 -32.27 -7.49 6.84
CA ILE A 388 -33.12 -8.67 7.10
C ILE A 388 -32.54 -9.55 8.22
N ASP A 389 -33.25 -9.70 9.34
CA ASP A 389 -32.87 -10.62 10.42
C ASP A 389 -33.23 -12.07 10.04
N MET A 390 -32.24 -12.76 9.45
CA MET A 390 -32.41 -14.01 8.69
C MET A 390 -31.42 -15.08 9.16
N VAL A 391 -31.87 -16.33 9.17
CA VAL A 391 -31.01 -17.49 9.40
C VAL A 391 -31.03 -18.48 8.25
N GLU A 392 -29.92 -19.18 8.05
CA GLU A 392 -29.85 -20.40 7.25
C GLU A 392 -29.70 -21.61 8.21
N TRP A 393 -30.53 -22.63 8.00
CA TRP A 393 -30.41 -23.90 8.72
C TRP A 393 -30.84 -25.07 7.83
N GLY A 394 -30.01 -26.11 7.72
CA GLY A 394 -30.30 -27.25 6.84
C GLY A 394 -30.36 -26.91 5.34
N SER A 395 -29.71 -25.81 4.92
CA SER A 395 -29.77 -25.18 3.58
C SER A 395 -31.04 -24.41 3.22
N ASP A 396 -32.08 -24.41 4.07
CA ASP A 396 -33.24 -23.53 3.96
C ASP A 396 -32.96 -22.17 4.63
N TYR A 397 -33.53 -21.08 4.10
CA TYR A 397 -33.51 -19.75 4.72
C TYR A 397 -34.84 -19.46 5.44
N PHE A 398 -34.77 -18.81 6.60
CA PHE A 398 -35.91 -18.46 7.44
C PHE A 398 -35.78 -17.03 7.96
N THR A 399 -36.90 -16.34 8.18
CA THR A 399 -36.90 -15.17 9.09
C THR A 399 -36.56 -15.64 10.50
N LEU A 400 -35.86 -14.83 11.30
CA LEU A 400 -35.49 -15.25 12.66
C LEU A 400 -36.72 -15.56 13.53
N GLU A 401 -37.82 -14.81 13.35
CA GLU A 401 -39.08 -15.03 14.08
C GLU A 401 -39.70 -16.40 13.74
N TYR A 402 -39.84 -16.73 12.46
CA TYR A 402 -40.40 -18.02 12.05
C TYR A 402 -39.48 -19.19 12.40
N PHE A 403 -38.16 -19.03 12.30
CA PHE A 403 -37.21 -20.04 12.78
C PHE A 403 -37.39 -20.31 14.29
N LYS A 404 -37.56 -19.26 15.11
CA LYS A 404 -37.83 -19.42 16.54
C LYS A 404 -39.15 -20.12 16.80
N ALA A 405 -40.18 -19.92 15.97
CA ALA A 405 -41.43 -20.68 16.05
C ALA A 405 -41.22 -22.19 15.80
N ILE A 406 -40.42 -22.57 14.79
CA ILE A 406 -40.05 -23.98 14.52
C ILE A 406 -39.28 -24.59 15.70
N VAL A 407 -38.34 -23.85 16.30
CA VAL A 407 -37.60 -24.30 17.49
C VAL A 407 -38.54 -24.52 18.68
N VAL A 408 -39.52 -23.63 18.88
CA VAL A 408 -40.54 -23.73 19.94
C VAL A 408 -41.46 -24.92 19.73
N GLU A 409 -41.97 -25.14 18.52
CA GLU A 409 -42.81 -26.30 18.18
C GLU A 409 -42.07 -27.61 18.49
N ALA A 410 -40.82 -27.72 18.01
CA ALA A 410 -39.97 -28.88 18.23
C ALA A 410 -39.53 -29.09 19.69
N TYR A 411 -39.51 -28.04 20.51
CA TYR A 411 -39.25 -28.12 21.96
C TYR A 411 -40.51 -28.46 22.77
N ASN A 412 -41.68 -27.97 22.34
CA ASN A 412 -42.96 -28.13 23.05
C ASN A 412 -43.65 -29.48 22.77
N ALA A 413 -43.26 -30.19 21.72
CA ALA A 413 -43.88 -31.44 21.28
C ALA A 413 -43.98 -32.56 22.35
N ASP A 414 -43.13 -32.51 23.38
CA ASP A 414 -43.09 -33.44 24.52
C ASP A 414 -43.30 -32.73 25.89
N LYS A 415 -43.87 -31.50 25.90
CA LYS A 415 -43.97 -30.66 27.12
C LYS A 415 -45.40 -30.36 27.55
N ASP A 416 -45.67 -30.55 28.84
CA ASP A 416 -46.88 -30.06 29.50
C ASP A 416 -47.07 -28.55 29.32
N VAL A 417 -48.32 -28.11 29.29
CA VAL A 417 -48.73 -26.70 29.06
C VAL A 417 -48.10 -25.68 30.03
N THR A 418 -47.71 -26.10 31.23
CA THR A 418 -46.99 -25.25 32.21
C THR A 418 -45.51 -25.09 31.91
N ASN A 419 -44.92 -26.02 31.15
CA ASN A 419 -43.50 -26.10 30.84
C ASN A 419 -43.16 -25.62 29.41
N GLN A 420 -44.18 -25.39 28.57
CA GLN A 420 -44.01 -24.90 27.19
C GLN A 420 -43.25 -23.56 27.10
N ALA A 421 -42.45 -23.43 26.04
CA ALA A 421 -41.69 -22.24 25.68
C ALA A 421 -42.41 -21.38 24.63
N THR A 422 -41.93 -20.15 24.48
CA THR A 422 -42.34 -19.15 23.48
C THR A 422 -41.12 -18.70 22.66
N ALA A 423 -41.33 -17.99 21.55
CA ALA A 423 -40.22 -17.47 20.74
C ALA A 423 -39.28 -16.51 21.51
N LYS A 424 -39.74 -15.93 22.63
CA LYS A 424 -38.92 -15.09 23.53
C LYS A 424 -37.94 -15.91 24.37
N ASP A 425 -38.24 -17.17 24.63
CA ASP A 425 -37.38 -18.11 25.35
C ASP A 425 -36.27 -18.70 24.46
N VAL A 426 -36.30 -18.44 23.15
CA VAL A 426 -35.31 -18.94 22.18
C VAL A 426 -34.22 -17.91 21.93
N VAL A 427 -32.98 -18.28 22.28
CA VAL A 427 -31.77 -17.47 22.09
C VAL A 427 -30.74 -18.27 21.31
N LEU A 428 -30.19 -17.68 20.23
CA LEU A 428 -29.08 -18.26 19.48
C LEU A 428 -27.76 -17.90 20.17
N LYS A 429 -26.93 -18.91 20.49
CA LYS A 429 -25.59 -18.74 21.04
C LYS A 429 -24.55 -19.16 20.00
N LYS A 430 -23.43 -18.43 19.88
CA LYS A 430 -22.32 -18.80 18.98
C LYS A 430 -21.77 -20.16 19.40
N ASN A 431 -21.48 -21.03 18.44
CA ASN A 431 -20.87 -22.32 18.71
C ASN A 431 -19.35 -22.14 18.94
N THR A 432 -18.84 -22.63 20.07
CA THR A 432 -17.43 -22.45 20.49
C THR A 432 -16.81 -23.73 21.08
N GLY A 433 -17.45 -24.88 20.89
CA GLY A 433 -16.87 -26.19 21.21
C GLY A 433 -15.74 -26.59 20.26
N ALA A 434 -15.02 -27.67 20.58
CA ALA A 434 -13.92 -28.16 19.73
C ALA A 434 -14.38 -28.55 18.31
N ASP A 435 -15.59 -29.08 18.18
CA ASP A 435 -16.22 -29.45 16.90
C ASP A 435 -17.07 -28.31 16.29
N ALA A 436 -16.89 -27.07 16.75
CA ALA A 436 -17.68 -25.93 16.27
C ALA A 436 -17.30 -25.53 14.84
N ARG A 437 -18.32 -25.31 14.02
CA ARG A 437 -18.18 -24.66 12.72
C ARG A 437 -18.00 -23.16 12.91
N SER A 438 -16.96 -22.61 12.30
CA SER A 438 -16.70 -21.16 12.18
C SER A 438 -17.94 -20.42 11.68
N ASN A 439 -18.22 -19.25 12.26
CA ASN A 439 -19.42 -18.44 11.96
C ASN A 439 -20.75 -19.21 12.04
N THR A 440 -20.92 -20.10 13.04
CA THR A 440 -22.23 -20.75 13.30
C THR A 440 -22.75 -20.58 14.73
N TRP A 441 -24.06 -20.74 14.86
CA TRP A 441 -24.82 -20.67 16.10
C TRP A 441 -25.60 -21.97 16.37
N TYR A 442 -26.05 -22.12 17.61
CA TYR A 442 -27.04 -23.12 18.01
C TYR A 442 -28.13 -22.48 18.87
N ALA A 443 -29.32 -23.06 18.86
CA ALA A 443 -30.45 -22.58 19.65
C ALA A 443 -30.37 -23.07 21.10
N THR A 444 -30.79 -22.19 22.01
CA THR A 444 -31.08 -22.52 23.40
C THR A 444 -32.50 -22.10 23.73
N VAL A 445 -33.17 -22.88 24.59
CA VAL A 445 -34.58 -22.69 24.94
C VAL A 445 -34.71 -22.65 26.46
N LYS A 446 -35.25 -21.56 27.01
CA LYS A 446 -35.29 -21.30 28.47
C LYS A 446 -33.91 -21.33 29.17
N GLY A 447 -32.83 -21.20 28.40
CA GLY A 447 -31.44 -21.25 28.85
C GLY A 447 -30.70 -22.54 28.46
N ASP A 448 -31.42 -23.65 28.32
CA ASP A 448 -30.88 -24.98 28.04
C ASP A 448 -30.43 -25.14 26.57
N ASP A 449 -29.37 -25.91 26.38
CA ASP A 449 -28.74 -26.18 25.09
C ASP A 449 -29.57 -27.13 24.20
N PHE A 450 -30.28 -26.62 23.19
CA PHE A 450 -31.13 -27.43 22.31
C PHE A 450 -30.44 -27.75 20.96
N LYS A 451 -29.28 -28.42 21.04
CA LYS A 451 -28.30 -28.62 19.94
C LYS A 451 -28.81 -29.38 18.70
N ARG A 452 -30.06 -29.89 18.71
CA ARG A 452 -30.77 -30.31 17.50
C ARG A 452 -30.81 -29.19 16.46
N PHE A 453 -30.95 -27.95 16.91
CA PHE A 453 -30.84 -26.75 16.09
C PHE A 453 -29.44 -26.16 16.29
N SER A 454 -28.47 -26.71 15.58
CA SER A 454 -27.08 -26.24 15.51
C SER A 454 -26.63 -26.13 14.05
N ASN A 455 -25.43 -25.58 13.83
CA ASN A 455 -24.91 -25.24 12.49
C ASN A 455 -25.83 -24.25 11.75
N ILE A 456 -26.38 -23.31 12.49
CA ILE A 456 -27.18 -22.19 11.97
C ILE A 456 -26.21 -21.08 11.54
N SER A 457 -26.41 -20.47 10.38
CA SER A 457 -25.75 -19.20 10.00
C SER A 457 -26.73 -18.05 10.21
N TRP A 458 -26.32 -16.94 10.83
CA TRP A 458 -27.25 -15.86 11.24
C TRP A 458 -26.81 -14.48 10.76
N TRP A 459 -27.52 -13.93 9.79
CA TRP A 459 -27.42 -12.55 9.33
C TRP A 459 -28.21 -11.64 10.29
N GLN A 460 -27.64 -11.39 11.47
CA GLN A 460 -28.27 -10.57 12.50
C GLN A 460 -28.53 -9.15 11.97
N ASN A 461 -29.80 -8.78 11.79
CA ASN A 461 -30.20 -7.54 11.09
C ASN A 461 -29.50 -7.37 9.73
N GLY A 462 -29.34 -8.45 8.96
CA GLY A 462 -28.67 -8.47 7.67
C GLY A 462 -27.14 -8.35 7.71
N ILE A 463 -26.53 -8.12 8.87
CA ILE A 463 -25.11 -7.76 9.00
C ILE A 463 -24.21 -8.91 8.51
N THR A 464 -23.33 -8.59 7.56
CA THR A 464 -22.43 -9.55 6.90
C THR A 464 -21.07 -8.94 6.57
N SER A 465 -20.08 -9.79 6.30
CA SER A 465 -18.71 -9.39 6.01
C SER A 465 -18.16 -10.05 4.75
N TYR A 466 -17.41 -9.26 3.98
CA TYR A 466 -16.77 -9.66 2.73
C TYR A 466 -15.25 -9.46 2.82
N PHE A 467 -14.46 -10.29 2.14
CA PHE A 467 -13.00 -10.38 2.31
C PHE A 467 -12.28 -10.45 0.96
N VAL A 468 -11.18 -9.69 0.80
CA VAL A 468 -10.35 -9.69 -0.42
C VAL A 468 -8.88 -9.65 -0.04
N ASN A 469 -8.14 -10.75 -0.17
CA ASN A 469 -6.68 -10.74 -0.15
C ASN A 469 -6.15 -9.85 -1.28
N VAL A 470 -5.15 -9.02 -0.99
CA VAL A 470 -4.63 -8.06 -1.97
C VAL A 470 -3.84 -8.79 -3.06
N GLU A 471 -4.35 -8.78 -4.30
CA GLU A 471 -3.67 -9.34 -5.48
C GLU A 471 -2.58 -8.40 -6.03
N HIS A 472 -1.57 -8.98 -6.66
CA HIS A 472 -0.41 -8.33 -7.29
C HIS A 472 0.02 -9.10 -8.58
N LEU A 473 1.12 -8.68 -9.24
CA LEU A 473 1.64 -9.30 -10.47
C LEU A 473 1.81 -10.82 -10.38
N GLY A 474 1.70 -11.50 -11.52
CA GLY A 474 2.03 -12.91 -11.64
C GLY A 474 1.11 -13.83 -10.82
N SER A 475 -0.14 -13.39 -10.57
CA SER A 475 -1.11 -14.06 -9.70
C SER A 475 -0.57 -14.33 -8.28
N LYS A 476 0.24 -13.38 -7.77
CA LYS A 476 0.67 -13.35 -6.37
C LYS A 476 -0.34 -12.55 -5.54
N TYR A 477 -0.41 -12.88 -4.26
CA TYR A 477 -1.09 -12.03 -3.28
C TYR A 477 -0.07 -11.43 -2.33
N GLY A 478 -0.20 -10.16 -2.03
CA GLY A 478 0.70 -9.46 -1.15
C GLY A 478 0.80 -7.98 -1.46
N VAL A 479 1.20 -7.24 -0.44
CA VAL A 479 1.45 -5.80 -0.53
C VAL A 479 2.95 -5.58 -0.69
N VAL A 480 3.36 -4.79 -1.70
CA VAL A 480 4.76 -4.46 -1.99
C VAL A 480 4.96 -2.96 -1.78
N ARG A 481 6.11 -2.54 -1.21
CA ARG A 481 6.37 -1.11 -0.99
C ARG A 481 6.38 -0.32 -2.30
N ASN A 482 6.00 0.95 -2.23
CA ASN A 482 5.88 1.85 -3.38
C ASN A 482 4.95 1.26 -4.47
N HIS A 483 3.83 0.65 -4.07
CA HIS A 483 2.67 0.24 -4.90
C HIS A 483 1.33 0.83 -4.38
N ILE A 484 0.48 1.37 -5.27
CA ILE A 484 -0.88 1.87 -4.97
C ILE A 484 -1.89 0.80 -5.37
N TYR A 485 -2.80 0.44 -4.46
CA TYR A 485 -3.78 -0.61 -4.62
C TYR A 485 -5.20 0.00 -4.58
N ASP A 486 -5.77 0.31 -5.74
CA ASP A 486 -7.02 1.06 -5.91
C ASP A 486 -8.17 0.16 -6.39
N TYR A 487 -8.84 -0.46 -5.42
CA TYR A 487 -9.92 -1.43 -5.60
C TYR A 487 -11.23 -0.69 -5.96
N THR A 488 -12.07 -1.24 -6.84
CA THR A 488 -13.33 -0.62 -7.29
C THR A 488 -14.40 -1.69 -7.45
N PHE A 489 -15.30 -1.85 -6.48
CA PHE A 489 -16.34 -2.89 -6.53
C PHE A 489 -17.41 -2.59 -7.60
N ASN A 490 -17.76 -3.59 -8.40
CA ASN A 490 -18.70 -3.44 -9.52
C ASN A 490 -20.02 -4.23 -9.34
N ASN A 491 -20.04 -5.19 -8.41
CA ASN A 491 -21.14 -6.13 -8.17
C ASN A 491 -20.91 -6.90 -6.85
N VAL A 492 -21.89 -7.70 -6.43
CA VAL A 492 -21.83 -8.58 -5.24
C VAL A 492 -22.40 -9.95 -5.59
N VAL A 493 -21.71 -11.02 -5.20
CA VAL A 493 -22.16 -12.41 -5.37
C VAL A 493 -22.44 -13.02 -3.99
N GLY A 494 -23.56 -13.71 -3.82
CA GLY A 494 -23.95 -14.31 -2.54
C GLY A 494 -24.19 -13.30 -1.41
N LEU A 495 -24.23 -13.78 -0.16
CA LEU A 495 -24.66 -13.00 1.02
C LEU A 495 -23.52 -12.59 1.96
N GLY A 496 -22.26 -12.78 1.54
CA GLY A 496 -21.08 -12.66 2.40
C GLY A 496 -21.08 -13.68 3.55
N VAL A 497 -20.12 -13.53 4.46
CA VAL A 497 -20.04 -14.35 5.67
C VAL A 497 -20.64 -13.59 6.85
N PRO A 498 -21.75 -14.06 7.45
CA PRO A 498 -22.29 -13.49 8.67
C PRO A 498 -21.36 -13.80 9.86
N GLY A 499 -21.32 -12.91 10.86
CA GLY A 499 -20.56 -13.13 12.09
C GLY A 499 -19.17 -12.49 12.17
N ASP A 500 -18.49 -12.80 13.26
CA ASP A 500 -17.25 -12.19 13.74
C ASP A 500 -16.05 -13.17 13.75
N ASP A 501 -16.20 -14.40 13.25
CA ASP A 501 -15.10 -15.37 13.19
C ASP A 501 -14.23 -15.13 11.93
N PRO A 502 -12.90 -14.97 12.06
CA PRO A 502 -12.00 -14.75 10.93
C PRO A 502 -11.72 -16.03 10.13
N VAL A 503 -12.13 -17.21 10.59
CA VAL A 503 -11.94 -18.46 9.83
C VAL A 503 -12.96 -18.58 8.69
N ASN A 504 -12.56 -19.19 7.57
CA ASN A 504 -13.47 -19.54 6.48
C ASN A 504 -14.64 -20.38 6.99
N PRO A 505 -15.90 -20.14 6.56
CA PRO A 505 -17.02 -21.02 6.90
C PRO A 505 -16.77 -22.43 6.33
N GLN A 506 -17.13 -23.48 7.07
CA GLN A 506 -16.74 -24.86 6.74
C GLN A 506 -17.37 -25.40 5.45
N ASP A 507 -18.61 -25.03 5.16
CA ASP A 507 -19.30 -25.33 3.90
C ASP A 507 -19.57 -24.01 3.15
N PRO A 508 -18.58 -23.44 2.44
CA PRO A 508 -18.73 -22.12 1.81
C PRO A 508 -19.65 -22.20 0.60
N LYS A 509 -20.90 -21.73 0.75
CA LYS A 509 -21.65 -21.19 -0.39
C LYS A 509 -20.85 -20.00 -0.94
N PRO A 510 -20.55 -19.94 -2.27
CA PRO A 510 -19.67 -18.91 -2.80
C PRO A 510 -20.22 -17.49 -2.57
N SER A 511 -19.39 -16.56 -2.09
CA SER A 511 -19.78 -15.19 -1.71
C SER A 511 -18.69 -14.14 -2.01
N TYR A 512 -18.88 -13.46 -3.15
CA TYR A 512 -18.02 -12.53 -3.90
C TYR A 512 -18.23 -11.03 -3.59
N LEU A 513 -17.17 -10.21 -3.66
CA LEU A 513 -17.25 -8.78 -4.01
C LEU A 513 -17.15 -8.63 -5.54
N ALA A 514 -16.64 -7.52 -6.09
CA ALA A 514 -16.19 -7.44 -7.49
C ALA A 514 -15.19 -6.31 -7.78
N ALA A 515 -14.03 -6.30 -7.11
CA ALA A 515 -13.03 -5.24 -7.25
C ALA A 515 -12.28 -5.27 -8.61
N ARG A 516 -12.42 -4.20 -9.38
CA ARG A 516 -11.43 -3.75 -10.36
C ARG A 516 -10.29 -3.08 -9.61
N VAL A 517 -9.09 -3.67 -9.60
CA VAL A 517 -7.90 -3.02 -9.03
C VAL A 517 -7.25 -2.19 -10.12
N HIS A 518 -7.25 -0.87 -9.97
CA HIS A 518 -6.20 -0.06 -10.57
C HIS A 518 -4.97 -0.20 -9.67
N VAL A 519 -3.84 -0.57 -10.24
CA VAL A 519 -2.55 -0.26 -9.64
C VAL A 519 -2.02 0.92 -10.45
N LEU A 520 -1.46 1.96 -9.83
CA LEU A 520 -1.01 3.19 -10.50
C LEU A 520 0.38 3.58 -9.99
N ASN A 521 1.35 3.86 -10.87
CA ASN A 521 2.75 3.71 -10.46
C ASN A 521 3.21 4.77 -9.45
N TRP A 522 3.76 4.43 -8.27
CA TRP A 522 3.74 3.22 -7.44
C TRP A 522 3.42 1.83 -8.12
N HIS A 523 4.35 1.30 -8.95
CA HIS A 523 4.23 0.44 -10.18
C HIS A 523 2.97 -0.40 -10.50
N VAL A 524 2.67 -0.55 -11.79
CA VAL A 524 1.39 -1.05 -12.34
C VAL A 524 1.38 -2.49 -12.82
N VAL A 525 0.18 -3.05 -12.68
CA VAL A 525 -0.12 -4.44 -12.44
C VAL A 525 -1.55 -4.68 -12.91
N SER A 526 -1.71 -4.93 -14.20
CA SER A 526 -3.03 -4.90 -14.86
C SER A 526 -3.58 -6.30 -15.07
N ASN A 527 -4.53 -6.72 -14.22
CA ASN A 527 -5.25 -8.00 -14.28
C ASN A 527 -6.78 -7.76 -14.33
N SER A 528 -7.54 -8.74 -14.83
CA SER A 528 -9.00 -8.69 -14.94
C SER A 528 -9.66 -9.95 -14.37
N THR A 529 -10.44 -9.81 -13.29
CA THR A 529 -11.05 -10.93 -12.55
C THR A 529 -12.52 -10.67 -12.23
N ILE A 530 -13.37 -11.69 -12.41
CA ILE A 530 -14.74 -11.74 -11.86
C ILE A 530 -14.61 -12.36 -10.46
N LEU A 531 -15.00 -11.63 -9.42
CA LEU A 531 -14.64 -11.96 -8.05
C LEU A 531 -15.69 -12.93 -7.45
N GLN A 532 -15.20 -14.14 -7.13
CA GLN A 532 -15.97 -15.38 -6.67
C GLN A 532 -16.04 -16.59 -3.92
#